data_AF-A0A1W2CWA9-F1
#
_entry.id   AF-A0A1W2CWA9-F1
#
_cell.length_a   1.000
_cell.length_b   1.000
_cell.length_c   1.000
_cell.angle_alpha   90.00
_cell.angle_beta   90.00
_cell.angle_gamma   90.00
#
_symmetry.space_group_name_H-M   'P 1'
#
loop_
_entity.id
_entity.type
_entity.pdbx_description
1 polymer ?
#
loop_
_entity_poly.entity_id
_entity_poly.type
_entity_poly.pdbx_seq_one_letter_code
_entity_poly.pdbx_strand_id
1 'polypeptide(L)'
;MVCPGTAGNLARYIIRACFSQERMVYIPAKKSEDGVAKVIYTSKDKKTRKIFNALDWLARLLTHIPSRYEHTVRYYGFFSNKSRGMRKKADADDTIPTIIPNEMSSNEARQNWARLIQ
;
A
#
# COMPACT_ATOMS: atom_id res chain seq x y z
N MET A 1 -18.34 16.54 -7.39
CA MET A 1 -17.52 15.48 -7.99
C MET A 1 -16.66 14.87 -6.89
N VAL A 2 -17.17 13.81 -6.24
CA VAL A 2 -16.50 13.13 -5.12
C VAL A 2 -16.18 11.73 -5.61
N CYS A 3 -14.89 11.42 -5.78
CA CYS A 3 -14.45 10.09 -6.18
C CYS A 3 -14.67 9.11 -5.02
N PRO A 4 -15.46 8.03 -5.17
CA PRO A 4 -15.59 7.01 -4.15
C PRO A 4 -14.38 6.08 -4.25
N GLY A 5 -13.34 6.37 -3.47
CA GLY A 5 -12.12 5.57 -3.44
C GLY A 5 -11.43 5.70 -2.11
N THR A 6 -12.02 5.19 -1.02
CA THR A 6 -11.45 5.42 0.32
C THR A 6 -11.42 4.23 1.28
N ALA A 7 -11.90 3.03 0.93
CA ALA A 7 -11.80 1.87 1.85
C ALA A 7 -10.82 0.77 1.39
N GLY A 8 -10.94 0.29 0.14
CA GLY A 8 -10.20 -0.90 -0.32
C GLY A 8 -8.67 -0.71 -0.46
N ASN A 9 -8.21 0.50 -0.81
CA ASN A 9 -6.79 0.77 -0.98
C ASN A 9 -6.03 0.89 0.34
N LEU A 10 -6.68 1.41 1.40
CA LEU A 10 -6.08 1.47 2.74
C LEU A 10 -5.93 0.07 3.33
N ALA A 11 -6.94 -0.78 3.15
CA ALA A 11 -6.94 -2.16 3.65
C ALA A 11 -5.78 -2.98 3.05
N ARG A 12 -5.47 -2.84 1.76
CA ARG A 12 -4.30 -3.50 1.14
C ARG A 12 -2.96 -3.07 1.71
N TYR A 13 -2.86 -1.86 2.24
CA TYR A 13 -1.67 -1.38 2.97
C TYR A 13 -1.50 -2.10 4.31
N ILE A 14 -2.61 -2.46 4.97
CA ILE A 14 -2.63 -3.15 6.26
C ILE A 14 -2.40 -4.67 6.10
N ILE A 15 -2.79 -5.26 4.96
CA ILE A 15 -2.67 -6.72 4.71
C ILE A 15 -1.22 -7.22 4.75
N ARG A 16 -0.22 -6.37 4.44
CA ARG A 16 1.20 -6.65 4.72
C ARG A 16 1.70 -5.78 5.86
N ALA A 17 1.19 -5.99 7.07
CA ALA A 17 1.72 -5.35 8.26
C ALA A 17 3.24 -5.63 8.35
N CYS A 18 4.08 -4.59 8.17
CA CYS A 18 5.54 -4.70 8.27
C CYS A 18 6.02 -5.09 9.69
N PHE A 19 5.09 -5.11 10.64
CA PHE A 19 5.28 -5.34 12.06
C PHE A 19 4.25 -6.37 12.53
N SER A 20 4.62 -7.25 13.46
CA SER A 20 3.66 -8.20 14.04
C SER A 20 3.30 -7.77 15.46
N GLN A 21 2.00 -7.78 15.76
CA GLN A 21 1.47 -7.36 17.06
C GLN A 21 1.98 -8.27 18.20
N GLU A 22 2.13 -9.57 17.94
CA GLU A 22 2.66 -10.55 18.90
C GLU A 22 4.09 -10.22 19.38
N ARG A 23 4.84 -9.43 18.61
CA ARG A 23 6.20 -9.00 18.94
C ARG A 23 6.25 -7.64 19.66
N MET A 24 5.09 -7.05 19.93
CA MET A 24 4.93 -5.74 20.56
C MET A 24 4.38 -5.88 21.97
N VAL A 25 4.98 -5.16 22.93
CA VAL A 25 4.44 -4.99 24.29
C VAL A 25 4.22 -3.51 24.56
N TYR A 26 3.01 -3.15 24.93
CA TYR A 26 2.64 -1.79 25.30
C TYR A 26 2.75 -1.58 26.82
N ILE A 27 3.40 -0.48 27.21
CA ILE A 27 3.54 -0.06 28.61
C ILE A 27 2.79 1.28 28.75
N PRO A 28 1.65 1.30 29.46
CA PRO A 28 0.90 2.53 29.72
C PRO A 28 1.71 3.54 30.53
N ALA A 29 1.46 4.83 30.31
CA ALA A 29 2.04 5.95 31.05
C ALA A 29 2.02 5.76 32.57
N LYS A 30 0.89 5.27 33.11
CA LYS A 30 0.70 5.00 34.56
C LYS A 30 1.68 3.98 35.15
N LYS A 31 2.27 3.12 34.31
CA LYS A 31 3.20 2.06 34.70
C LYS A 31 4.65 2.39 34.32
N SER A 32 4.89 3.53 33.69
CA SER A 32 6.22 4.00 33.35
C SER A 32 6.69 4.99 34.40
N GLU A 33 7.96 4.90 34.79
CA GLU A 33 8.61 5.78 35.76
C GLU A 33 8.52 7.25 35.34
N ASP A 34 8.74 7.52 34.06
CA ASP A 34 8.72 8.89 33.49
C ASP A 34 7.29 9.42 33.20
N GLY A 35 6.24 8.65 33.51
CA GLY A 35 4.85 9.02 33.16
C GLY A 35 4.53 9.03 31.66
N VAL A 36 5.44 8.57 30.80
CA VAL A 36 5.27 8.51 29.34
C VAL A 36 4.99 7.07 28.89
N ALA A 37 4.02 6.87 28.00
CA ALA A 37 3.72 5.55 27.45
C ALA A 37 4.87 5.05 26.55
N LYS A 38 5.19 3.75 26.65
CA LYS A 38 6.30 3.13 25.91
C LYS A 38 5.85 1.89 25.15
N VAL A 39 6.57 1.57 24.08
CA VAL A 39 6.38 0.35 23.28
C VAL A 39 7.70 -0.40 23.21
N ILE A 40 7.69 -1.67 23.58
CA ILE A 40 8.82 -2.58 23.39
C ILE A 40 8.53 -3.44 22.17
N TYR A 41 9.44 -3.44 21.21
CA TYR A 41 9.35 -4.28 20.03
C TYR A 41 10.52 -5.25 19.93
N THR A 42 10.20 -6.52 19.72
CA THR A 42 11.17 -7.62 19.61
C THR A 42 11.38 -8.00 18.15
N SER A 43 12.65 -8.12 17.72
CA SER A 43 12.97 -8.58 16.36
C SER A 43 12.44 -9.99 16.09
N LYS A 44 12.25 -10.35 14.81
CA LYS A 44 11.83 -11.71 14.41
C LYS A 44 12.71 -12.80 15.04
N ASP A 45 14.02 -12.58 15.07
CA ASP A 45 14.99 -13.55 15.59
C ASP A 45 15.07 -13.56 17.12
N LYS A 46 14.25 -12.74 17.80
CA LYS A 46 14.24 -12.54 19.27
C LYS A 46 15.55 -12.05 19.91
N LYS A 47 16.60 -11.83 19.11
CA LYS A 47 17.93 -11.37 19.55
C LYS A 47 17.97 -9.91 20.00
N THR A 48 17.11 -9.06 19.43
CA THR A 48 17.12 -7.63 19.73
C THR A 48 15.75 -7.16 20.21
N ARG A 49 15.78 -6.27 21.19
CA ARG A 49 14.60 -5.57 21.70
C ARG A 49 14.89 -4.08 21.65
N LYS A 50 13.93 -3.30 21.15
CA LYS A 50 14.02 -1.84 21.14
C LYS A 50 12.83 -1.26 21.89
N ILE A 51 13.11 -0.21 22.65
CA ILE A 51 12.10 0.53 23.42
C ILE A 51 11.90 1.86 22.71
N PHE A 52 10.65 2.24 22.53
CA PHE A 52 10.25 3.50 21.91
C PHE A 52 9.28 4.22 22.84
N ASN A 53 9.27 5.56 22.80
CA ASN A 53 8.08 6.30 23.22
C ASN A 53 6.90 5.88 22.34
N ALA A 54 5.69 5.80 22.89
CA ALA A 54 4.48 5.48 22.14
C ALA A 54 4.26 6.43 20.95
N LEU A 55 4.57 7.72 21.10
CA LEU A 55 4.40 8.69 20.02
C LEU A 55 5.43 8.49 18.90
N ASP A 56 6.70 8.24 19.26
CA ASP A 56 7.75 7.94 18.29
C ASP A 56 7.49 6.62 17.56
N TRP A 57 6.96 5.63 18.27
CA TRP A 57 6.53 4.37 17.68
C TRP A 57 5.46 4.62 16.62
N LEU A 58 4.42 5.39 16.95
CA LEU A 58 3.36 5.75 16.00
C LEU A 58 3.91 6.53 14.80
N ALA A 59 4.78 7.52 15.02
CA ALA A 59 5.39 8.27 13.93
C ALA A 59 6.14 7.35 12.96
N ARG A 60 6.94 6.41 13.47
CA ARG A 60 7.66 5.41 12.64
C ARG A 60 6.72 4.43 11.94
N LEU A 61 5.56 4.13 12.52
CA LEU A 61 4.53 3.37 11.80
C LEU A 61 3.97 4.19 10.64
N LEU A 62 3.88 5.51 10.74
CA LEU A 62 3.29 6.35 9.71
C LEU A 62 4.29 6.79 8.63
N THR A 63 5.61 6.71 8.86
CA THR A 63 6.63 7.18 7.89
C THR A 63 6.59 6.50 6.52
N HIS A 64 6.00 5.31 6.41
CA HIS A 64 5.90 4.58 5.14
C HIS A 64 4.56 4.84 4.41
N ILE A 65 3.66 5.62 5.01
CA ILE A 65 2.41 6.03 4.37
C ILE A 65 2.73 7.28 3.54
N PRO A 66 2.55 7.23 2.21
CA PRO A 66 2.80 8.38 1.35
C PRO A 66 1.86 9.54 1.70
N SER A 67 2.30 10.75 1.41
CA SER A 67 1.44 11.93 1.51
C SER A 67 0.29 11.87 0.49
N ARG A 68 -0.75 12.69 0.70
CA ARG A 68 -1.88 12.74 -0.23
C ARG A 68 -1.37 13.08 -1.64
N TYR A 69 -1.76 12.26 -2.63
CA TYR A 69 -1.33 12.36 -4.03
C TYR A 69 0.11 11.92 -4.33
N GLU A 70 0.85 11.39 -3.36
CA GLU A 70 2.15 10.79 -3.59
C GLU A 70 2.00 9.32 -4.02
N HIS A 71 2.49 9.00 -5.21
CA HIS A 71 2.39 7.67 -5.80
C HIS A 71 3.36 6.70 -5.12
N THR A 72 2.81 5.68 -4.43
CA THR A 72 3.58 4.59 -3.81
C THR A 72 4.12 3.57 -4.81
N VAL A 73 3.52 3.49 -6.00
CA VAL A 73 3.97 2.62 -7.08
C VAL A 73 4.42 3.48 -8.24
N ARG A 74 5.73 3.62 -8.39
CA ARG A 74 6.32 4.30 -9.54
C ARG A 74 6.49 3.27 -10.66
N TYR A 75 5.47 3.14 -11.51
CA TYR A 75 5.56 2.34 -12.73
C TYR A 75 6.55 3.02 -13.70
N TYR A 76 7.82 2.63 -13.62
CA TYR A 76 8.84 3.00 -14.59
C TYR A 76 8.98 1.93 -15.67
N GLY A 77 9.58 2.28 -16.81
CA GLY A 77 9.85 1.33 -17.88
C GLY A 77 8.60 0.92 -18.66
N PHE A 78 8.51 -0.36 -19.02
CA PHE A 78 7.56 -0.85 -20.03
C PHE A 78 6.09 -0.58 -19.67
N PHE A 79 5.70 -0.65 -18.40
CA PHE A 79 4.31 -0.47 -17.95
C PHE A 79 3.93 0.97 -17.59
N SER A 80 4.85 1.94 -17.75
CA SER A 80 4.54 3.35 -17.46
C SER A 80 3.52 3.93 -18.45
N ASN A 81 2.68 4.87 -18.00
CA ASN A 81 1.72 5.56 -18.88
C ASN A 81 2.42 6.26 -20.07
N LYS A 82 3.62 6.80 -19.85
CA LYS A 82 4.44 7.41 -20.89
C LYS A 82 4.86 6.37 -21.94
N SER A 83 5.42 5.24 -21.51
CA SER A 83 5.86 4.17 -22.42
C SER A 83 4.70 3.55 -23.20
N ARG A 84 3.55 3.33 -22.53
CA ARG A 84 2.31 2.88 -23.18
C ARG A 84 1.81 3.89 -24.20
N GLY A 85 1.77 5.18 -23.85
CA GLY A 85 1.39 6.24 -24.77
C GLY A 85 2.29 6.32 -26.00
N MET A 86 3.60 6.12 -25.83
CA MET A 86 4.55 6.08 -26.96
C MET A 86 4.32 4.86 -27.86
N ARG A 87 4.09 3.67 -27.30
CA ARG A 87 3.76 2.48 -28.11
C ARG A 87 2.44 2.61 -28.84
N LYS A 88 1.42 3.17 -28.19
CA LYS A 88 0.14 3.44 -28.83
C LYS A 88 0.27 4.43 -29.99
N LYS A 89 1.15 5.43 -29.89
CA LYS A 89 1.45 6.35 -31.01
C LYS A 89 2.22 5.69 -32.16
N ALA A 90 2.94 4.61 -31.87
CA ALA A 90 3.74 3.87 -32.83
C ALA A 90 3.04 2.58 -33.31
N ASP A 91 1.74 2.42 -33.03
CA ASP A 91 0.94 1.21 -33.30
C ASP A 91 1.59 -0.11 -32.86
N ALA A 92 2.38 -0.06 -31.78
CA ALA A 92 3.16 -1.20 -31.27
C ALA A 92 2.62 -1.75 -29.93
N ASP A 93 1.42 -1.35 -29.50
CA ASP A 93 0.88 -1.70 -28.18
C ASP A 93 0.34 -3.15 -28.09
N ASP A 94 0.16 -3.83 -29.23
CA ASP A 94 -0.35 -5.22 -29.31
C ASP A 94 0.68 -6.29 -28.92
N THR A 95 1.92 -5.90 -28.61
CA THR A 95 3.00 -6.82 -28.25
C THR A 95 2.96 -7.30 -26.79
N ILE A 96 1.99 -6.85 -25.98
CA ILE A 96 1.85 -7.33 -24.61
C ILE A 96 1.25 -8.74 -24.66
N PRO A 97 1.94 -9.78 -24.17
CA PRO A 97 1.35 -11.12 -24.07
C PRO A 97 0.18 -11.03 -23.10
N THR A 98 -1.03 -11.00 -23.65
CA THR A 98 -2.24 -11.02 -22.83
C THR A 98 -2.36 -12.45 -22.31
N ILE A 99 -2.26 -12.62 -20.99
CA ILE A 99 -2.32 -13.95 -20.33
C ILE A 99 -3.63 -14.68 -20.67
N ILE A 100 -4.67 -13.92 -21.03
CA ILE A 100 -5.97 -14.41 -21.49
C ILE A 100 -6.36 -13.58 -22.71
N PRO A 101 -6.65 -14.17 -23.88
CA PRO A 101 -7.17 -13.41 -25.00
C PRO A 101 -8.48 -12.72 -24.60
N ASN A 102 -8.52 -11.40 -24.74
CA ASN A 102 -9.72 -10.63 -24.48
C ASN A 102 -10.61 -10.65 -25.73
N GLU A 103 -11.59 -11.54 -25.76
CA GLU A 103 -12.54 -11.67 -26.88
C GLU A 103 -13.50 -10.46 -26.99
N MET A 104 -13.56 -9.62 -25.96
CA MET A 104 -14.42 -8.44 -25.94
C MET A 104 -13.67 -7.18 -26.38
N SER A 105 -14.35 -6.30 -27.12
CA SER A 105 -13.79 -5.00 -27.46
C SER A 105 -13.58 -4.12 -26.20
N SER A 106 -12.66 -3.16 -26.28
CA SER A 106 -12.39 -2.22 -25.19
C SER A 106 -13.62 -1.41 -24.75
N ASN A 107 -14.59 -1.20 -25.64
CA ASN A 107 -15.85 -0.53 -25.32
C ASN A 107 -16.78 -1.44 -24.50
N GLU A 108 -16.95 -2.70 -24.93
CA GLU A 108 -17.79 -3.66 -24.20
C GLU A 108 -17.24 -3.96 -22.82
N ALA A 109 -15.91 -4.09 -22.68
CA ALA A 109 -15.26 -4.28 -21.39
C ALA A 109 -15.54 -3.13 -20.40
N ARG A 110 -15.53 -1.88 -20.88
CA ARG A 110 -15.81 -0.69 -20.04
C ARG A 110 -17.28 -0.61 -19.62
N GLN A 111 -18.21 -0.97 -20.50
CA GLN A 111 -19.63 -1.02 -20.17
C GLN A 111 -19.95 -2.13 -19.16
N ASN A 112 -19.30 -3.28 -19.29
CA ASN A 112 -19.54 -4.42 -18.41
C ASN A 112 -18.82 -4.31 -17.06
N TRP A 113 -17.74 -3.52 -16.98
CA TRP A 113 -16.95 -3.36 -15.75
C TRP A 113 -17.78 -2.88 -14.55
N ALA A 114 -18.75 -1.98 -14.79
CA ALA A 114 -19.64 -1.49 -13.75
C ALA A 114 -20.52 -2.60 -13.12
N ARG A 115 -20.79 -3.68 -13.86
CA ARG A 115 -21.56 -4.83 -13.34
C ARG A 115 -20.74 -5.74 -12.42
N LEU A 116 -19.42 -5.67 -12.49
CA LEU A 116 -18.49 -6.57 -11.79
C LEU A 116 -18.00 -6.01 -10.44
N ILE A 117 -18.43 -4.82 -10.06
CA ILE A 117 -18.09 -4.19 -8.78
C ILE A 117 -19.36 -4.22 -7.92
N GLN A 118 -19.43 -5.16 -6.99
CA GLN A 118 -20.42 -5.16 -5.89
C GLN A 118 -19.93 -4.28 -4.74
#